data_AF-A0A257PVF5-F1
#
_entry.id   AF-A0A257PVF5-F1
#
_cell.length_a   1.000
_cell.length_b   1.000
_cell.length_c   1.000
_cell.angle_alpha   90.00
_cell.angle_beta   90.00
_cell.angle_gamma   90.00
#
_symmetry.space_group_name_H-M   'P 1'
#
loop_
_entity.id
_entity.type
_entity.pdbx_description
1 polymer ?
#
loop_
_entity_poly.entity_id
_entity_poly.type
_entity_poly.pdbx_seq_one_letter_code
_entity_poly.pdbx_strand_id
1 'polypeptide(L)' 'MRCPICKKPSVEAHKPFCSKRCAEVDLG' A
#
# COMPACT_ATOMS: atom_id res chain seq x y z
N MET A 1 7.72 5.82 -4.24
CA MET A 1 6.76 6.17 -3.16
C MET A 1 6.75 5.07 -2.13
N ARG A 2 6.48 5.40 -0.85
CA ARG A 2 6.33 4.43 0.23
C ARG A 2 4.85 4.25 0.53
N CYS A 3 4.44 3.03 0.85
CA CYS A 3 3.10 2.70 1.29
C CYS A 3 2.75 3.53 2.55
N PRO A 4 1.61 4.24 2.58
CA PRO A 4 1.24 5.07 3.72
C PRO A 4 0.94 4.24 4.99
N ILE A 5 0.52 2.98 4.82
CA ILE A 5 0.14 2.10 5.92
C ILE A 5 1.34 1.49 6.64
N CYS A 6 2.30 0.93 5.90
CA CYS A 6 3.41 0.16 6.49
C CYS A 6 4.81 0.65 6.10
N LYS A 7 4.91 1.74 5.33
CA LYS A 7 6.16 2.40 4.90
C LYS A 7 7.07 1.56 3.99
N LYS A 8 6.64 0.36 3.57
CA LYS A 8 7.33 -0.44 2.54
C LYS A 8 7.29 0.26 1.17
N PRO A 9 8.22 -0.04 0.25
CA PRO A 9 8.14 0.47 -1.12
C PRO A 9 6.80 0.15 -1.78
N SER A 10 6.15 1.14 -2.38
CA SER A 10 4.95 0.91 -3.18
C SER A 10 5.32 0.09 -4.41
N VAL A 11 4.41 -0.81 -4.83
CA VAL A 11 4.59 -1.60 -6.06
C VAL A 11 3.59 -1.14 -7.11
N GLU A 12 3.95 -1.23 -8.39
CA GLU A 12 3.18 -0.66 -9.50
C GLU A 12 1.73 -1.15 -9.54
N ALA A 13 1.51 -2.45 -9.32
CA ALA A 13 0.19 -3.07 -9.30
C ALA A 13 -0.71 -2.61 -8.13
N HIS A 14 -0.15 -1.98 -7.10
CA HIS A 14 -0.86 -1.65 -5.86
C HIS A 14 -0.68 -0.19 -5.43
N LYS A 15 -0.17 0.70 -6.30
CA LYS A 15 0.03 2.13 -5.98
C LYS A 15 -1.28 2.74 -5.43
N PRO A 16 -1.23 3.50 -4.32
CA PRO A 16 -0.04 3.97 -3.57
C PRO A 16 0.57 2.97 -2.55
N PHE A 17 0.03 1.77 -2.43
CA PHE A 17 0.37 0.76 -1.42
C PHE A 17 1.44 -0.25 -1.89
N CYS A 18 1.90 -1.07 -0.94
CA CYS A 18 2.83 -2.18 -1.21
C CYS A 18 2.12 -3.51 -1.49
N SER A 19 0.82 -3.65 -1.17
CA SER A 19 0.05 -4.88 -1.34
C SER A 19 -1.46 -4.61 -1.27
N LYS A 20 -2.26 -5.56 -1.77
CA LYS A 20 -3.74 -5.56 -1.61
C LYS A 20 -4.15 -5.44 -0.14
N ARG A 21 -3.49 -6.19 0.76
CA ARG A 21 -3.76 -6.13 2.21
C ARG A 21 -3.65 -4.72 2.77
N CYS A 22 -2.62 -3.95 2.40
CA CYS A 22 -2.49 -2.57 2.87
C CYS A 22 -3.57 -1.65 2.28
N ALA A 23 -4.00 -1.89 1.05
CA ALA A 23 -5.15 -1.16 0.48
C ALA A 23 -6.44 -1.49 1.22
N GLU A 24 -6.66 -2.76 1.59
CA GLU A 24 -7.83 -3.19 2.37
C GLU A 24 -7.85 -2.55 3.77
N VAL A 25 -6.70 -2.42 4.43
CA VAL A 25 -6.56 -1.72 5.73
C VAL A 25 -6.78 -0.21 5.61
N ASP A 26 -6.42 0.41 4.47
CA ASP A 26 -6.65 1.84 4.24
C ASP A 26 -8.15 2.15 4.05
N LEU A 27 -8.92 1.18 3.54
CA LEU A 27 -10.37 1.31 3.32
C LEU A 27 -11.21 1.09 4.59
N GLY A 28 -10.63 0.65 5.73
CA GLY A 28 -11.36 0.40 6.98
C GLY A 28 -10.49 -0.12 8.13
#